data_AF-A0A968XDT1-F1
#
_entry.id   AF-A0A968XDT1-F1
#
_cell.length_a   1.000
_cell.length_b   1.000
_cell.length_c   1.000
_cell.angle_alpha   90.00
_cell.angle_beta   90.00
_cell.angle_gamma   90.00
#
_symmetry.space_group_name_H-M   'P 1'
#
loop_
_entity.id
_entity.type
_entity.pdbx_description
1 polymer ?
#
loop_
_entity_poly.entity_id
_entity_poly.type
_entity_poly.pdbx_seq_one_letter_code
_entity_poly.pdbx_strand_id
1 'polypeptide(L)'
;MTTAANHLITAQPGSLVILPVVLDSKIWILVISEGGLITRYETNIDRLTLGKTVLDLRKLLESPTSDLKTLQATSQQLYNWLIRPIEPQLKASKTPPKLIFALDRVTRYLPMGVLHDGQQYLIQRYPISTILSLESTDTQPSQFNNISNTKVLALGASQGSGNYRALPAVKPELASIVQNTGIYPGQILLDRDFTRSNFKNLIKQDIKILHIATHGKFDPTKIKGSVLLLGNGEELPIDDIETFNFTALDLVVLSACQTALGNAEQEGIEIPGISSYFLSKGAKSVIASLWSVDDASTAILMQHLYRHLSEGKSKTEALQLAQLALLNIKDTPSQTQAIKSLPRFKGLEDTELKTTKHPIAPGYTHPYYWAPFILIGNSR
;
A
#
# COMPACT_ATOMS: atom_id res chain seq x y z
N MET A 1 -12.78 -22.67 -5.80
CA MET A 1 -12.80 -21.73 -4.65
C MET A 1 -12.32 -22.35 -3.34
N THR A 2 -12.93 -23.44 -2.84
CA THR A 2 -12.63 -23.98 -1.50
C THR A 2 -11.18 -24.41 -1.28
N THR A 3 -10.54 -25.09 -2.23
CA THR A 3 -9.14 -25.56 -2.07
C THR A 3 -8.13 -24.41 -1.98
N ALA A 4 -8.23 -23.41 -2.86
CA ALA A 4 -7.32 -22.26 -2.89
C ALA A 4 -7.49 -21.37 -1.64
N ALA A 5 -8.75 -21.12 -1.23
CA ALA A 5 -9.01 -20.38 0.00
C ALA A 5 -8.50 -21.11 1.25
N ASN A 6 -8.67 -22.44 1.32
CA ASN A 6 -8.13 -23.24 2.41
C ASN A 6 -6.61 -23.19 2.45
N HIS A 7 -5.95 -23.26 1.29
CA HIS A 7 -4.50 -23.14 1.23
C HIS A 7 -4.04 -21.78 1.75
N LEU A 8 -4.70 -20.69 1.35
CA LEU A 8 -4.38 -19.33 1.81
C LEU A 8 -4.57 -19.16 3.32
N ILE A 9 -5.68 -19.66 3.88
CA ILE A 9 -5.97 -19.53 5.32
C ILE A 9 -5.03 -20.39 6.16
N THR A 10 -4.75 -21.63 5.72
CA THR A 10 -3.75 -22.50 6.36
C THR A 10 -2.37 -21.87 6.31
N ALA A 11 -2.04 -21.26 5.17
CA ALA A 11 -0.83 -20.50 4.98
C ALA A 11 -0.90 -19.10 5.59
N GLN A 12 -1.93 -18.70 6.35
CA GLN A 12 -2.00 -17.44 7.12
C GLN A 12 -2.97 -17.59 8.33
N PRO A 13 -2.62 -18.37 9.38
CA PRO A 13 -3.49 -18.59 10.54
C PRO A 13 -3.92 -17.28 11.20
N GLY A 14 -5.14 -17.27 11.74
CA GLY A 14 -5.74 -16.07 12.32
C GLY A 14 -6.23 -15.05 11.29
N SER A 15 -6.34 -15.43 10.01
CA SER A 15 -6.88 -14.58 8.95
C SER A 15 -8.32 -14.92 8.61
N LEU A 16 -9.06 -13.91 8.15
CA LEU A 16 -10.35 -14.06 7.47
C LEU A 16 -10.21 -13.56 6.04
N VAL A 17 -10.65 -14.37 5.08
CA VAL A 17 -10.72 -13.95 3.68
C VAL A 17 -12.11 -13.40 3.40
N ILE A 18 -12.20 -12.18 2.89
CA ILE A 18 -13.45 -11.46 2.64
C ILE A 18 -13.56 -11.17 1.14
N LEU A 19 -14.65 -11.62 0.53
CA LEU A 19 -14.94 -11.42 -0.89
C LEU A 19 -16.30 -10.72 -1.05
N PRO A 20 -16.32 -9.40 -1.26
CA PRO A 20 -17.52 -8.72 -1.72
C PRO A 20 -17.75 -9.06 -3.20
N VAL A 21 -18.81 -9.78 -3.51
CA VAL A 21 -19.27 -10.09 -4.88
C VAL A 21 -20.36 -9.09 -5.25
N VAL A 22 -20.08 -8.22 -6.23
CA VAL A 22 -20.97 -7.12 -6.60
C VAL A 22 -21.90 -7.57 -7.74
N LEU A 23 -23.19 -7.70 -7.42
CA LEU A 23 -24.26 -8.03 -8.36
C LEU A 23 -25.08 -6.77 -8.70
N ASP A 24 -26.00 -6.87 -9.67
CA ASP A 24 -26.72 -5.71 -10.19
C ASP A 24 -27.58 -5.01 -9.12
N SER A 25 -28.25 -5.77 -8.25
CA SER A 25 -29.19 -5.25 -7.25
C SER A 25 -28.76 -5.49 -5.79
N LYS A 26 -27.60 -6.13 -5.58
CA LYS A 26 -27.12 -6.50 -4.24
C LYS A 26 -25.63 -6.82 -4.20
N ILE A 27 -25.10 -6.93 -2.98
CA ILE A 27 -23.75 -7.43 -2.72
C ILE A 27 -23.86 -8.70 -1.89
N TRP A 28 -23.12 -9.74 -2.28
CA TRP A 28 -22.83 -10.86 -1.40
C TRP A 28 -21.47 -10.68 -0.76
N ILE A 29 -21.37 -10.81 0.55
CA ILE A 29 -20.08 -10.82 1.24
C ILE A 29 -19.82 -12.25 1.68
N LEU A 30 -18.84 -12.89 1.03
CA LEU A 30 -18.38 -14.21 1.42
C LEU A 30 -17.23 -14.05 2.40
N VAL A 31 -17.37 -14.64 3.59
CA VAL A 31 -16.29 -14.71 4.57
C VAL A 31 -15.85 -16.15 4.69
N ILE A 32 -14.56 -16.38 4.45
CA ILE A 32 -13.94 -17.69 4.54
C ILE A 32 -13.02 -17.69 5.76
N SER A 33 -13.27 -18.65 6.64
CA SER A 33 -12.53 -18.85 7.89
C SER A 33 -11.80 -20.20 7.89
N GLU A 34 -11.03 -20.47 8.95
CA GLU A 34 -10.30 -21.73 9.11
C GLU A 34 -11.21 -22.95 8.96
N GLY A 35 -10.70 -24.01 8.33
CA GLY A 35 -11.49 -25.18 7.94
C GLY A 35 -12.33 -24.99 6.66
N GLY A 36 -12.27 -23.81 6.03
CA GLY A 36 -12.95 -23.55 4.76
C GLY A 36 -14.43 -23.24 4.89
N LEU A 37 -14.89 -22.92 6.11
CA LEU A 37 -16.26 -22.51 6.34
C LEU A 37 -16.52 -21.18 5.64
N ILE A 38 -17.39 -21.22 4.63
CA ILE A 38 -17.86 -20.04 3.91
C ILE A 38 -19.18 -19.60 4.51
N THR A 39 -19.23 -18.39 5.03
CA THR A 39 -20.49 -17.74 5.42
C THR A 39 -20.81 -16.63 4.45
N ARG A 40 -22.07 -16.57 4.00
CA ARG A 40 -22.54 -15.55 3.07
C ARG A 40 -23.43 -14.56 3.81
N TYR A 41 -23.15 -13.28 3.60
CA TYR A 41 -23.99 -12.16 4.01
C TYR A 41 -24.52 -11.46 2.76
N GLU A 42 -25.67 -10.82 2.89
CA GLU A 42 -26.31 -10.10 1.80
C GLU A 42 -26.59 -8.65 2.24
N THR A 43 -26.27 -7.72 1.35
CA THR A 43 -26.60 -6.30 1.49
C THR A 43 -27.38 -5.87 0.26
N ASN A 44 -28.58 -5.34 0.46
CA ASN A 44 -29.45 -4.83 -0.62
C ASN A 44 -29.01 -3.41 -1.02
N ILE A 45 -28.15 -3.35 -2.03
CA ILE A 45 -27.68 -2.11 -2.65
C ILE A 45 -27.32 -2.39 -4.11
N ASP A 46 -27.80 -1.56 -5.02
CA ASP A 46 -27.53 -1.74 -6.44
C ASP A 46 -26.08 -1.34 -6.82
N ARG A 47 -25.60 -1.92 -7.91
CA ARG A 47 -24.23 -1.74 -8.40
C ARG A 47 -23.88 -0.27 -8.67
N LEU A 48 -24.82 0.51 -9.20
CA LEU A 48 -24.57 1.89 -9.59
C LEU A 48 -24.44 2.79 -8.36
N THR A 49 -25.31 2.61 -7.37
CA THR A 49 -25.24 3.35 -6.11
C THR A 49 -23.97 3.01 -5.33
N LEU A 50 -23.58 1.72 -5.27
CA LEU A 50 -22.30 1.32 -4.69
C LEU A 50 -21.13 2.00 -5.41
N GLY A 51 -21.10 1.88 -6.75
CA GLY A 51 -20.05 2.45 -7.58
C GLY A 51 -19.91 3.96 -7.35
N LYS A 52 -21.00 4.70 -7.46
CA LYS A 52 -21.01 6.14 -7.20
C LYS A 52 -20.45 6.49 -5.81
N THR A 53 -20.90 5.78 -4.77
CA THR A 53 -20.46 6.04 -3.39
C THR A 53 -18.96 5.77 -3.19
N VAL A 54 -18.44 4.69 -3.80
CA VAL A 54 -16.99 4.41 -3.79
C VAL A 54 -16.21 5.52 -4.50
N LEU A 55 -16.70 5.99 -5.65
CA LEU A 55 -16.05 7.06 -6.41
C LEU A 55 -16.11 8.41 -5.70
N ASP A 56 -17.21 8.70 -5.00
CA ASP A 56 -17.35 9.91 -4.20
C ASP A 56 -16.37 9.88 -3.02
N LEU A 57 -16.29 8.77 -2.28
CA LEU A 57 -15.28 8.61 -1.23
C LEU A 57 -13.87 8.74 -1.81
N ARG A 58 -13.64 8.15 -2.99
CA ARG A 58 -12.35 8.18 -3.64
C ARG A 58 -11.88 9.60 -3.92
N LYS A 59 -12.74 10.44 -4.49
CA LYS A 59 -12.45 11.86 -4.75
C LYS A 59 -12.10 12.61 -3.46
N LEU A 60 -12.77 12.31 -2.35
CA LEU A 60 -12.47 12.91 -1.05
C LEU A 60 -11.08 12.47 -0.54
N LEU A 61 -10.72 11.20 -0.72
CA LEU A 61 -9.41 10.67 -0.31
C LEU A 61 -8.24 11.23 -1.11
N GLU A 62 -8.47 11.68 -2.35
CA GLU A 62 -7.44 12.23 -3.23
C GLU A 62 -7.13 13.72 -2.97
N SER A 63 -7.90 14.37 -2.10
CA SER A 63 -7.70 15.77 -1.74
C SER A 63 -7.36 15.89 -0.24
N PRO A 64 -6.19 16.48 0.12
CA PRO A 64 -5.83 16.71 1.52
C PRO A 64 -6.71 17.75 2.21
N THR A 65 -7.48 18.53 1.44
CA THR A 65 -8.35 19.60 1.96
C THR A 65 -9.83 19.24 1.86
N SER A 66 -10.17 17.98 1.61
CA SER A 66 -11.57 17.55 1.59
C SER A 66 -12.18 17.63 2.99
N ASP A 67 -13.50 17.83 3.05
CA ASP A 67 -14.21 17.91 4.33
C ASP A 67 -14.22 16.55 5.03
N LEU A 68 -13.56 16.47 6.18
CA LEU A 68 -13.40 15.22 6.93
C LEU A 68 -14.74 14.64 7.41
N LYS A 69 -15.74 15.49 7.73
CA LYS A 69 -17.07 15.02 8.14
C LYS A 69 -17.78 14.31 6.98
N THR A 70 -17.75 14.90 5.80
CA THR A 70 -18.30 14.30 4.58
C THR A 70 -17.57 13.01 4.24
N LEU A 71 -16.23 13.00 4.30
CA LEU A 71 -15.42 11.79 4.09
C LEU A 71 -15.83 10.67 5.06
N GLN A 72 -15.92 10.97 6.36
CA GLN A 72 -16.31 9.98 7.38
C GLN A 72 -17.75 9.49 7.20
N ALA A 73 -18.68 10.37 6.80
CA ALA A 73 -20.07 9.98 6.52
C ALA A 73 -20.16 9.04 5.31
N THR A 74 -19.50 9.37 4.19
CA THR A 74 -19.46 8.51 3.00
C THR A 74 -18.74 7.19 3.30
N SER A 75 -17.65 7.24 4.07
CA SER A 75 -16.94 6.05 4.55
C SER A 75 -17.82 5.16 5.43
N GLN A 76 -18.61 5.75 6.34
CA GLN A 76 -19.53 5.00 7.20
C GLN A 76 -20.66 4.36 6.40
N GLN A 77 -21.18 5.02 5.37
CA GLN A 77 -22.16 4.41 4.48
C GLN A 77 -21.61 3.14 3.81
N LEU A 78 -20.37 3.18 3.30
CA LEU A 78 -19.71 2.00 2.73
C LEU A 78 -19.40 0.93 3.79
N TYR A 79 -19.00 1.33 5.00
CA TYR A 79 -18.81 0.41 6.12
C TYR A 79 -20.10 -0.36 6.43
N ASN A 80 -21.24 0.32 6.44
CA ASN A 80 -22.56 -0.28 6.71
C ASN A 80 -22.92 -1.34 5.69
N TRP A 81 -22.50 -1.16 4.43
CA TRP A 81 -22.79 -2.12 3.37
C TRP A 81 -21.80 -3.27 3.29
N LEU A 82 -20.52 -3.01 3.55
CA LEU A 82 -19.42 -3.95 3.27
C LEU A 82 -18.89 -4.68 4.51
N ILE A 83 -18.96 -4.07 5.69
CA ILE A 83 -18.31 -4.59 6.91
C ILE A 83 -19.31 -4.86 8.03
N ARG A 84 -20.28 -3.97 8.24
CA ARG A 84 -21.29 -4.15 9.30
C ARG A 84 -21.99 -5.52 9.27
N PRO A 85 -22.36 -6.12 8.12
CA PRO A 85 -22.97 -7.44 8.09
C PRO A 85 -22.08 -8.55 8.66
N ILE A 86 -20.76 -8.40 8.55
CA ILE A 86 -19.78 -9.43 8.94
C ILE A 86 -19.16 -9.18 10.33
N GLU A 87 -19.51 -8.08 11.00
CA GLU A 87 -19.01 -7.76 12.35
C GLU A 87 -19.10 -8.91 13.38
N PRO A 88 -20.19 -9.71 13.42
CA PRO A 88 -20.26 -10.83 14.36
C PRO A 88 -19.10 -11.81 14.20
N GLN A 89 -18.62 -12.05 12.97
CA GLN A 89 -17.48 -12.93 12.71
C GLN A 89 -16.15 -12.27 13.04
N LEU A 90 -16.01 -10.97 12.76
CA LEU A 90 -14.81 -10.22 13.13
C LEU A 90 -14.59 -10.22 14.65
N LYS A 91 -15.68 -10.26 15.44
CA LYS A 91 -15.68 -10.27 16.91
C LYS A 91 -15.72 -11.68 17.52
N ALA A 92 -15.77 -12.75 16.71
CA ALA A 92 -15.90 -14.12 17.21
C ALA A 92 -14.61 -14.65 17.87
N SER A 93 -13.45 -14.11 17.48
CA SER A 93 -12.14 -14.50 18.03
C SER A 93 -11.73 -13.61 19.20
N LYS A 94 -10.96 -14.17 20.14
CA LYS A 94 -10.33 -13.42 21.24
C LYS A 94 -9.27 -12.43 20.73
N THR A 95 -8.62 -12.76 19.62
CA THR A 95 -7.62 -11.91 18.95
C THR A 95 -8.19 -11.37 17.64
N PRO A 96 -8.07 -10.06 17.36
CA PRO A 96 -8.51 -9.50 16.07
C PRO A 96 -7.88 -10.25 14.90
N PRO A 97 -8.67 -10.73 13.93
CA PRO A 97 -8.14 -11.43 12.77
C PRO A 97 -7.43 -10.47 11.81
N LYS A 98 -6.52 -11.02 10.99
CA LYS A 98 -6.03 -10.33 9.78
C LYS A 98 -7.11 -10.41 8.71
N LEU A 99 -7.40 -9.30 8.04
CA LEU A 99 -8.40 -9.26 6.97
C LEU A 99 -7.72 -9.31 5.61
N ILE A 100 -8.05 -10.32 4.82
CA ILE A 100 -7.55 -10.49 3.45
C ILE A 100 -8.71 -10.28 2.49
N PHE A 101 -8.70 -9.19 1.74
CA PHE A 101 -9.76 -8.87 0.80
C PHE A 101 -9.44 -9.37 -0.61
N ALA A 102 -10.34 -10.14 -1.21
CA ALA A 102 -10.35 -10.36 -2.66
C ALA A 102 -11.45 -9.49 -3.26
N LEU A 103 -11.05 -8.31 -3.75
CA LEU A 103 -11.97 -7.24 -4.15
C LEU A 103 -12.56 -7.48 -5.54
N ASP A 104 -13.83 -7.11 -5.72
CA ASP A 104 -14.56 -7.21 -6.97
C ASP A 104 -15.02 -5.84 -7.48
N ARG A 105 -14.95 -5.65 -8.80
CA ARG A 105 -15.41 -4.43 -9.48
C ARG A 105 -14.94 -3.14 -8.78
N VAL A 106 -15.83 -2.18 -8.61
CA VAL A 106 -15.62 -0.86 -7.97
C VAL A 106 -15.01 -0.95 -6.58
N THR A 107 -15.19 -2.06 -5.84
CA THR A 107 -14.57 -2.20 -4.51
C THR A 107 -13.05 -2.24 -4.56
N ARG A 108 -12.45 -2.54 -5.72
CA ARG A 108 -11.00 -2.44 -5.95
C ARG A 108 -10.46 -1.02 -5.75
N TYR A 109 -11.28 0.01 -5.93
CA TYR A 109 -10.90 1.42 -5.73
C TYR A 109 -10.84 1.88 -4.28
N LEU A 110 -11.24 1.01 -3.36
CA LEU A 110 -11.40 1.34 -1.96
C LEU A 110 -10.24 0.79 -1.12
N PRO A 111 -9.43 1.65 -0.48
CA PRO A 111 -8.54 1.19 0.58
C PRO A 111 -9.39 0.77 1.78
N MET A 112 -9.65 -0.53 1.95
CA MET A 112 -10.60 -1.03 2.98
C MET A 112 -10.31 -0.53 4.40
N GLY A 113 -9.07 -0.17 4.70
CA GLY A 113 -8.68 0.43 5.99
C GLY A 113 -9.38 1.75 6.33
N VAL A 114 -9.86 2.51 5.34
CA VAL A 114 -10.53 3.80 5.57
C VAL A 114 -12.01 3.68 5.90
N LEU A 115 -12.58 2.48 5.87
CA LEU A 115 -13.99 2.28 6.22
C LEU A 115 -14.19 2.60 7.71
N HIS A 116 -15.10 3.53 8.00
CA HIS A 116 -15.28 4.12 9.32
C HIS A 116 -16.55 3.58 9.98
N ASP A 117 -16.45 3.04 11.19
CA ASP A 117 -17.63 2.45 11.86
C ASP A 117 -18.56 3.49 12.51
N GLY A 118 -18.12 4.75 12.58
CA GLY A 118 -18.75 5.85 13.30
C GLY A 118 -17.94 6.34 14.49
N GLN A 119 -16.94 5.58 14.91
CA GLN A 119 -16.01 5.90 16.00
C GLN A 119 -14.56 5.86 15.52
N GLN A 120 -14.20 4.90 14.68
CA GLN A 120 -12.84 4.67 14.22
C GLN A 120 -12.80 4.02 12.84
N TYR A 121 -11.63 4.11 12.19
CA TYR A 121 -11.34 3.46 10.92
C TYR A 121 -11.06 1.96 11.11
N LEU A 122 -11.38 1.14 10.10
CA LEU A 122 -11.19 -0.31 10.13
C LEU A 122 -9.71 -0.69 10.39
N ILE A 123 -8.78 0.09 9.83
CA ILE A 123 -7.34 -0.10 10.03
C ILE A 123 -6.88 0.07 11.48
N GLN A 124 -7.66 0.76 12.33
CA GLN A 124 -7.36 0.88 13.77
C GLN A 124 -7.61 -0.42 14.53
N ARG A 125 -8.37 -1.36 13.94
CA ARG A 125 -8.79 -2.59 14.60
C ARG A 125 -8.14 -3.84 14.00
N TYR A 126 -7.91 -3.83 12.69
CA TYR A 126 -7.47 -5.03 11.98
C TYR A 126 -6.32 -4.73 11.01
N PRO A 127 -5.30 -5.60 10.95
CA PRO A 127 -4.35 -5.62 9.85
C PRO A 127 -5.08 -5.99 8.54
N ILE A 128 -4.87 -5.23 7.46
CA ILE A 128 -5.59 -5.39 6.20
C ILE A 128 -4.63 -5.60 5.03
N SER A 129 -4.90 -6.63 4.22
CA SER A 129 -4.25 -6.88 2.94
C SER A 129 -5.26 -7.19 1.85
N THR A 130 -4.84 -7.08 0.60
CA THR A 130 -5.65 -7.36 -0.59
C THR A 130 -4.98 -8.47 -1.40
N ILE A 131 -5.75 -9.25 -2.13
CA ILE A 131 -5.25 -10.22 -3.10
C ILE A 131 -5.93 -10.01 -4.45
N LEU A 132 -5.23 -10.33 -5.54
CA LEU A 132 -5.80 -10.25 -6.89
C LEU A 132 -6.80 -11.38 -7.13
N SER A 133 -6.42 -12.59 -6.73
CA SER A 133 -7.28 -13.77 -6.77
C SER A 133 -6.81 -14.79 -5.72
N LEU A 134 -7.71 -15.68 -5.30
CA LEU A 134 -7.36 -16.77 -4.38
C LEU A 134 -6.34 -17.74 -4.98
N GLU A 135 -6.43 -17.98 -6.29
CA GLU A 135 -5.68 -19.03 -6.97
C GLU A 135 -4.25 -18.60 -7.33
N SER A 136 -4.06 -17.31 -7.62
CA SER A 136 -2.76 -16.75 -8.00
C SER A 136 -1.95 -16.20 -6.82
N THR A 137 -2.48 -16.25 -5.59
CA THR A 137 -1.80 -15.66 -4.43
C THR A 137 -0.69 -16.58 -3.94
N ASP A 138 0.53 -16.07 -3.94
CA ASP A 138 1.65 -16.77 -3.30
C ASP A 138 1.38 -16.94 -1.79
N THR A 139 1.66 -18.14 -1.32
CA THR A 139 1.42 -18.58 0.06
C THR A 139 2.68 -19.18 0.69
N GLN A 140 3.79 -19.14 -0.04
CA GLN A 140 5.05 -19.65 0.46
C GLN A 140 5.50 -18.79 1.64
N PRO A 141 6.13 -19.38 2.67
CA PRO A 141 6.69 -18.61 3.77
C PRO A 141 7.57 -17.49 3.24
N SER A 142 7.40 -16.29 3.79
CA SER A 142 8.29 -15.20 3.44
C SER A 142 9.66 -15.43 4.06
N GLN A 143 10.73 -14.98 3.38
CA GLN A 143 12.10 -15.11 3.87
C GLN A 143 12.54 -13.88 4.69
N PHE A 144 11.58 -13.16 5.30
CA PHE A 144 11.77 -11.95 6.12
C PHE A 144 12.31 -12.18 7.54
N ASN A 145 12.69 -13.41 7.87
CA ASN A 145 12.82 -13.81 9.28
C ASN A 145 14.08 -13.27 9.97
N ASN A 146 14.99 -12.62 9.25
CA ASN A 146 16.19 -12.01 9.83
C ASN A 146 16.73 -10.86 8.97
N ILE A 147 16.88 -9.67 9.57
CA ILE A 147 17.45 -8.46 8.97
C ILE A 147 18.77 -8.76 8.24
N SER A 148 19.67 -9.55 8.83
CA SER A 148 21.01 -9.81 8.26
C SER A 148 20.98 -10.51 6.90
N ASN A 149 19.90 -11.23 6.59
CA ASN A 149 19.75 -12.01 5.37
C ASN A 149 18.76 -11.38 4.39
N THR A 150 18.12 -10.26 4.76
CA THR A 150 17.17 -9.55 3.93
C THR A 150 17.88 -8.41 3.21
N LYS A 151 18.37 -8.68 2.00
CA LYS A 151 18.99 -7.65 1.16
C LYS A 151 17.94 -6.77 0.49
N VAL A 152 18.15 -5.47 0.52
CA VAL A 152 17.29 -4.45 -0.10
C VAL A 152 17.99 -3.80 -1.29
N LEU A 153 17.27 -3.65 -2.40
CA LEU A 153 17.62 -2.73 -3.47
C LEU A 153 16.66 -1.54 -3.41
N ALA A 154 17.21 -0.37 -3.10
CA ALA A 154 16.48 0.88 -2.97
C ALA A 154 16.81 1.80 -4.16
N LEU A 155 15.79 2.21 -4.91
CA LEU A 155 15.90 3.00 -6.14
C LEU A 155 15.21 4.35 -5.92
N GLY A 156 15.85 5.45 -6.29
CA GLY A 156 15.34 6.79 -6.00
C GLY A 156 15.56 7.81 -7.11
N ALA A 157 14.54 8.61 -7.41
CA ALA A 157 14.68 9.84 -8.19
C ALA A 157 14.20 11.02 -7.33
N SER A 158 15.15 11.81 -6.80
CA SER A 158 14.87 12.94 -5.92
C SER A 158 14.89 14.28 -6.65
N GLN A 159 15.67 14.39 -7.72
CA GLN A 159 15.74 15.59 -8.55
C GLN A 159 14.52 15.71 -9.46
N GLY A 160 14.10 16.95 -9.71
CA GLY A 160 13.09 17.22 -10.75
C GLY A 160 13.67 17.00 -12.14
N SER A 161 12.85 16.51 -13.07
CA SER A 161 13.21 16.31 -14.48
C SER A 161 12.01 16.58 -15.38
N GLY A 162 12.16 17.45 -16.38
CA GLY A 162 11.05 17.80 -17.29
C GLY A 162 9.82 18.31 -16.53
N ASN A 163 8.69 17.60 -16.66
CA ASN A 163 7.42 17.92 -15.98
C ASN A 163 7.31 17.35 -14.55
N TYR A 164 8.32 16.62 -14.09
CA TYR A 164 8.33 15.99 -12.78
C TYR A 164 8.98 16.93 -11.75
N ARG A 165 8.23 17.29 -10.70
CA ARG A 165 8.73 18.09 -9.58
C ARG A 165 9.79 17.32 -8.78
N ALA A 166 10.67 18.03 -8.09
CA ALA A 166 11.60 17.40 -7.16
C ALA A 166 10.85 16.70 -6.00
N LEU A 167 11.42 15.59 -5.53
CA LEU A 167 10.97 14.79 -4.39
C LEU A 167 12.10 14.75 -3.34
N PRO A 168 12.34 15.85 -2.61
CA PRO A 168 13.44 15.95 -1.67
C PRO A 168 13.38 14.91 -0.54
N ALA A 169 12.20 14.35 -0.21
CA ALA A 169 12.08 13.34 0.84
C ALA A 169 12.52 11.94 0.41
N VAL A 170 12.69 11.68 -0.90
CA VAL A 170 13.21 10.40 -1.42
C VAL A 170 14.59 10.07 -0.84
N LYS A 171 15.50 11.06 -0.77
CA LYS A 171 16.85 10.83 -0.24
C LYS A 171 16.84 10.37 1.23
N PRO A 172 16.19 11.07 2.17
CA PRO A 172 16.08 10.58 3.55
C PRO A 172 15.23 9.31 3.69
N GLU A 173 14.23 9.09 2.83
CA GLU A 173 13.48 7.83 2.78
C GLU A 173 14.40 6.64 2.52
N LEU A 174 15.19 6.67 1.43
CA LEU A 174 16.09 5.57 1.08
C LEU A 174 17.18 5.36 2.14
N ALA A 175 17.72 6.45 2.69
CA ALA A 175 18.73 6.41 3.75
C ALA A 175 18.21 5.74 5.02
N SER A 176 16.90 5.79 5.30
CA SER A 176 16.31 5.11 6.46
C SER A 176 16.18 3.59 6.27
N ILE A 177 16.25 3.10 5.03
CA ILE A 177 15.99 1.69 4.69
C ILE A 177 17.29 0.88 4.66
N VAL A 178 18.33 1.37 3.98
CA VAL A 178 19.57 0.62 3.71
C VAL A 178 20.69 0.98 4.70
N GLN A 179 21.44 -0.01 5.17
CA GLN A 179 22.54 0.09 6.14
C GLN A 179 23.64 1.09 5.73
N ASN A 180 24.41 1.54 6.73
CA ASN A 180 25.21 2.79 6.85
C ASN A 180 24.45 3.90 7.58
N THR A 181 23.15 4.03 7.32
CA THR A 181 22.25 4.95 8.05
C THR A 181 20.87 4.33 8.37
N GLY A 182 20.49 3.25 7.68
CA GLY A 182 19.21 2.55 7.83
C GLY A 182 19.32 1.15 8.43
N ILE A 183 18.37 0.27 8.08
CA ILE A 183 18.09 -0.98 8.81
C ILE A 183 18.71 -2.21 8.12
N TYR A 184 18.50 -2.36 6.81
CA TYR A 184 18.78 -3.60 6.08
C TYR A 184 20.05 -3.54 5.23
N PRO A 185 20.81 -4.64 5.08
CA PRO A 185 21.93 -4.67 4.13
C PRO A 185 21.38 -4.45 2.71
N GLY A 186 22.13 -3.78 1.84
CA GLY A 186 21.59 -3.47 0.53
C GLY A 186 22.39 -2.47 -0.28
N GLN A 187 21.77 -2.00 -1.37
CA GLN A 187 22.32 -1.00 -2.26
C GLN A 187 21.27 0.08 -2.53
N ILE A 188 21.73 1.33 -2.61
CA ILE A 188 20.94 2.48 -3.05
C ILE A 188 21.41 2.87 -4.44
N LEU A 189 20.49 2.99 -5.39
CA LEU A 189 20.69 3.72 -6.64
C LEU A 189 19.87 5.01 -6.56
N LEU A 190 20.54 6.15 -6.46
CA LEU A 190 19.89 7.47 -6.34
C LEU A 190 20.25 8.35 -7.53
N ASP A 191 19.25 9.06 -8.06
CA ASP A 191 19.39 10.02 -9.14
C ASP A 191 20.18 9.42 -10.32
N ARG A 192 21.33 9.99 -10.69
CA ARG A 192 22.16 9.53 -11.82
C ARG A 192 22.55 8.05 -11.78
N ASP A 193 22.54 7.42 -10.60
CA ASP A 193 22.87 6.00 -10.45
C ASP A 193 21.64 5.10 -10.69
N PHE A 194 20.42 5.63 -10.55
CA PHE A 194 19.18 4.93 -10.87
C PHE A 194 18.92 4.99 -12.39
N THR A 195 19.67 4.18 -13.12
CA THR A 195 19.50 3.97 -14.57
C THR A 195 18.89 2.60 -14.85
N ARG A 196 18.31 2.45 -16.05
CA ARG A 196 17.79 1.16 -16.55
C ARG A 196 18.85 0.06 -16.50
N SER A 197 20.08 0.36 -16.90
CA SER A 197 21.18 -0.61 -16.93
C SER A 197 21.57 -1.06 -15.53
N ASN A 198 21.74 -0.12 -14.59
CA ASN A 198 22.09 -0.45 -13.21
C ASN A 198 20.98 -1.24 -12.53
N PHE A 199 19.71 -0.85 -12.72
CA PHE A 199 18.58 -1.60 -12.20
C PHE A 199 18.56 -3.04 -12.74
N LYS A 200 18.68 -3.22 -14.07
CA LYS A 200 18.73 -4.54 -14.71
C LYS A 200 19.88 -5.42 -14.22
N ASN A 201 21.01 -4.83 -13.85
CA ASN A 201 22.17 -5.56 -13.34
C ASN A 201 21.98 -5.97 -11.88
N LEU A 202 21.51 -5.05 -11.02
CA LEU A 202 21.36 -5.33 -9.60
C LEU A 202 20.17 -6.24 -9.29
N ILE A 203 19.07 -6.13 -10.03
CA ILE A 203 17.87 -6.94 -9.78
C ILE A 203 18.07 -8.46 -9.97
N LYS A 204 19.18 -8.86 -10.61
CA LYS A 204 19.58 -10.27 -10.76
C LYS A 204 20.24 -10.85 -9.51
N GLN A 205 20.62 -10.01 -8.55
CA GLN A 205 21.21 -10.45 -7.29
C GLN A 205 20.13 -11.04 -6.38
N ASP A 206 20.56 -11.79 -5.35
CA ASP A 206 19.66 -12.29 -4.32
C ASP A 206 19.20 -11.14 -3.41
N ILE A 207 18.14 -10.47 -3.85
CA ILE A 207 17.47 -9.36 -3.16
C ILE A 207 16.10 -9.87 -2.71
N LYS A 208 15.69 -9.48 -1.50
CA LYS A 208 14.38 -9.85 -0.94
C LYS A 208 13.38 -8.70 -0.97
N ILE A 209 13.87 -7.45 -0.93
CA ILE A 209 13.03 -6.26 -1.04
C ILE A 209 13.53 -5.37 -2.19
N LEU A 210 12.61 -5.02 -3.08
CA LEU A 210 12.80 -3.94 -4.03
C LEU A 210 11.98 -2.73 -3.56
N HIS A 211 12.62 -1.59 -3.34
CA HIS A 211 11.96 -0.34 -2.99
C HIS A 211 12.22 0.70 -4.06
N ILE A 212 11.17 1.33 -4.57
CA ILE A 212 11.26 2.33 -5.64
C ILE A 212 10.55 3.60 -5.18
N ALA A 213 11.31 4.67 -4.96
CA ALA A 213 10.84 5.98 -4.54
C ALA A 213 11.04 7.01 -5.66
N THR A 214 9.98 7.28 -6.42
CA THR A 214 10.07 8.09 -7.65
C THR A 214 8.69 8.59 -8.09
N HIS A 215 8.62 9.35 -9.19
CA HIS A 215 7.35 9.55 -9.89
C HIS A 215 6.96 8.31 -10.67
N GLY A 216 5.70 7.92 -10.52
CA GLY A 216 5.04 6.93 -11.36
C GLY A 216 3.92 7.61 -12.13
N LYS A 217 3.72 7.19 -13.37
CA LYS A 217 2.53 7.53 -14.13
C LYS A 217 1.88 6.23 -14.58
N PHE A 218 0.69 5.95 -14.08
CA PHE A 218 -0.14 4.88 -14.61
C PHE A 218 -1.11 5.44 -15.63
N ASP A 219 -1.12 4.87 -16.83
CA ASP A 219 -2.13 5.17 -17.84
C ASP A 219 -3.10 3.98 -17.94
N PRO A 220 -4.30 4.09 -17.34
CA PRO A 220 -5.28 3.01 -17.38
C PRO A 220 -5.86 2.77 -18.77
N THR A 221 -5.85 3.78 -19.65
CA THR A 221 -6.40 3.67 -21.00
C THR A 221 -5.38 3.08 -21.98
N LYS A 222 -4.10 3.21 -21.67
CA LYS A 222 -2.97 2.68 -22.43
C LYS A 222 -1.94 2.13 -21.47
N ILE A 223 -2.13 0.89 -21.04
CA ILE A 223 -1.29 0.32 -19.97
C ILE A 223 0.21 0.36 -20.33
N LYS A 224 0.57 0.14 -21.59
CA LYS A 224 1.93 0.27 -22.12
C LYS A 224 2.53 1.68 -22.06
N GLY A 225 1.70 2.70 -21.85
CA GLY A 225 2.10 4.07 -21.58
C GLY A 225 2.40 4.35 -20.10
N SER A 226 2.27 3.34 -19.24
CA SER A 226 2.64 3.46 -17.83
C SER A 226 4.15 3.42 -17.66
N VAL A 227 4.68 4.31 -16.84
CA VAL A 227 6.12 4.53 -16.68
C VAL A 227 6.50 4.79 -15.22
N LEU A 228 7.72 4.41 -14.87
CA LEU A 228 8.43 4.89 -13.67
C LEU A 228 9.53 5.85 -14.10
N LEU A 229 9.67 6.98 -13.40
CA LEU A 229 10.76 7.91 -13.65
C LEU A 229 12.06 7.33 -13.08
N LEU A 230 13.09 7.27 -13.91
CA LEU A 230 14.46 6.92 -13.52
C LEU A 230 15.17 8.17 -12.99
N GLY A 231 16.20 7.98 -12.17
CA GLY A 231 16.90 9.11 -11.55
C GLY A 231 17.79 9.90 -12.51
N ASN A 232 18.04 9.39 -13.71
CA ASN A 232 18.67 10.13 -14.82
C ASN A 232 17.66 10.95 -15.64
N GLY A 233 16.37 10.96 -15.26
CA GLY A 233 15.31 11.70 -15.93
C GLY A 233 14.64 10.96 -17.08
N GLU A 234 15.08 9.75 -17.42
CA GLU A 234 14.42 8.89 -18.41
C GLU A 234 13.19 8.19 -17.84
N GLU A 235 12.27 7.78 -18.70
CA GLU A 235 11.13 6.94 -18.31
C GLU A 235 11.47 5.45 -18.50
N LEU A 236 11.08 4.63 -17.52
CA LEU A 236 11.08 3.17 -17.60
C LEU A 236 9.64 2.69 -17.87
N PRO A 237 9.31 2.35 -19.12
CA PRO A 237 8.05 1.70 -19.47
C PRO A 237 7.79 0.44 -18.68
N ILE A 238 6.50 0.19 -18.37
CA ILE A 238 6.08 -1.03 -17.68
C ILE A 238 6.42 -2.29 -18.47
N ASP A 239 6.45 -2.24 -19.81
CA ASP A 239 6.82 -3.37 -20.67
C ASP A 239 8.27 -3.84 -20.39
N ASP A 240 9.17 -2.93 -19.97
CA ASP A 240 10.52 -3.33 -19.57
C ASP A 240 10.51 -4.06 -18.22
N ILE A 241 9.57 -3.72 -17.33
CA ILE A 241 9.39 -4.40 -16.05
C ILE A 241 9.01 -5.86 -16.27
N GLU A 242 8.24 -6.15 -17.31
CA GLU A 242 7.87 -7.52 -17.68
C GLU A 242 9.06 -8.40 -18.10
N THR A 243 10.20 -7.80 -18.43
CA THR A 243 11.41 -8.56 -18.81
C THR A 243 12.21 -9.04 -17.61
N PHE A 244 11.91 -8.52 -16.41
CA PHE A 244 12.60 -8.92 -15.18
C PHE A 244 11.96 -10.17 -14.55
N ASN A 245 12.77 -10.87 -13.76
CA ASN A 245 12.33 -11.97 -12.93
C ASN A 245 12.34 -11.51 -11.47
N PHE A 246 11.18 -11.57 -10.81
CA PHE A 246 11.00 -11.14 -9.42
C PHE A 246 10.71 -12.30 -8.46
N THR A 247 10.92 -13.56 -8.86
CA THR A 247 10.65 -14.72 -7.99
C THR A 247 11.44 -14.75 -6.68
N ALA A 248 12.57 -14.03 -6.61
CA ALA A 248 13.34 -13.88 -5.38
C ALA A 248 12.79 -12.79 -4.43
N LEU A 249 11.94 -11.89 -4.92
CA LEU A 249 11.40 -10.77 -4.15
C LEU A 249 10.24 -11.22 -3.27
N ASP A 250 10.41 -11.06 -1.97
CA ASP A 250 9.32 -11.24 -1.01
C ASP A 250 8.42 -9.99 -0.96
N LEU A 251 8.97 -8.80 -1.20
CA LEU A 251 8.26 -7.52 -1.18
C LEU A 251 8.79 -6.55 -2.25
N VAL A 252 7.86 -5.94 -2.99
CA VAL A 252 8.10 -4.73 -3.77
C VAL A 252 7.37 -3.57 -3.12
N VAL A 253 8.04 -2.44 -2.91
CA VAL A 253 7.42 -1.20 -2.42
C VAL A 253 7.51 -0.14 -3.51
N LEU A 254 6.37 0.24 -4.06
CA LEU A 254 6.22 1.31 -5.03
C LEU A 254 5.84 2.60 -4.29
N SER A 255 6.86 3.29 -3.78
CA SER A 255 6.75 4.62 -3.16
C SER A 255 6.65 5.70 -4.25
N ALA A 256 5.62 5.59 -5.07
CA ALA A 256 5.43 6.40 -6.26
C ALA A 256 3.93 6.66 -6.50
N CYS A 257 3.62 7.81 -7.09
CA CYS A 257 2.23 8.25 -7.34
C CYS A 257 1.44 7.26 -8.22
N GLN A 258 0.18 7.00 -7.84
CA GLN A 258 -0.83 6.28 -8.63
C GLN A 258 -0.33 4.94 -9.22
N THR A 259 0.23 4.05 -8.39
CA THR A 259 0.85 2.80 -8.85
C THR A 259 -0.04 1.55 -8.70
N ALA A 260 -1.16 1.64 -7.98
CA ALA A 260 -1.99 0.46 -7.68
C ALA A 260 -3.24 0.31 -8.56
N LEU A 261 -3.82 1.38 -9.14
CA LEU A 261 -5.14 1.32 -9.79
C LEU A 261 -5.32 2.24 -10.99
N GLY A 262 -6.27 1.87 -11.86
CA GLY A 262 -6.69 2.61 -13.04
C GLY A 262 -7.84 3.60 -12.88
N ASN A 263 -8.34 4.12 -14.01
CA ASN A 263 -9.31 5.21 -14.04
C ASN A 263 -10.60 4.78 -13.33
N ALA A 264 -11.00 5.59 -12.35
CA ALA A 264 -12.17 5.37 -11.52
C ALA A 264 -13.49 5.46 -12.31
N GLU A 265 -13.46 5.94 -13.55
CA GLU A 265 -14.64 6.03 -14.44
C GLU A 265 -15.09 4.67 -15.01
N GLN A 266 -14.30 3.61 -14.84
CA GLN A 266 -14.62 2.26 -15.30
C GLN A 266 -14.99 1.37 -14.09
N GLU A 267 -15.91 0.41 -14.25
CA GLU A 267 -16.54 -0.38 -13.16
C GLU A 267 -15.58 -1.29 -12.34
N GLY A 268 -14.27 -1.05 -12.34
CA GLY A 268 -13.26 -1.85 -11.63
C GLY A 268 -13.03 -3.24 -12.26
N ILE A 269 -13.38 -3.35 -13.55
CA ILE A 269 -13.17 -4.55 -14.39
C ILE A 269 -11.76 -4.53 -15.02
N GLU A 270 -11.10 -3.37 -15.03
CA GLU A 270 -9.77 -3.14 -15.63
C GLU A 270 -8.65 -3.93 -14.94
N ILE A 271 -7.58 -4.16 -15.68
CA ILE A 271 -6.38 -4.92 -15.26
C ILE A 271 -5.81 -4.28 -13.99
N PRO A 272 -5.44 -5.07 -12.96
CA PRO A 272 -4.84 -4.55 -11.74
C PRO A 272 -3.60 -3.70 -12.08
N GLY A 273 -3.40 -2.55 -11.43
CA GLY A 273 -2.42 -1.52 -11.81
C GLY A 273 -0.96 -2.00 -11.85
N ILE A 274 0.03 -1.10 -11.86
CA ILE A 274 1.48 -1.43 -11.97
C ILE A 274 1.91 -2.60 -11.07
N SER A 275 1.30 -2.72 -9.88
CA SER A 275 1.52 -3.83 -8.94
C SER A 275 1.32 -5.23 -9.52
N SER A 276 0.37 -5.42 -10.45
CA SER A 276 0.08 -6.72 -11.06
C SER A 276 1.23 -7.27 -11.90
N TYR A 277 2.01 -6.38 -12.52
CA TYR A 277 3.18 -6.73 -13.32
C TYR A 277 4.30 -7.31 -12.45
N PHE A 278 4.49 -6.75 -11.25
CA PHE A 278 5.45 -7.30 -10.31
C PHE A 278 5.01 -8.68 -9.80
N LEU A 279 3.73 -8.82 -9.46
CA LEU A 279 3.15 -10.09 -9.00
C LEU A 279 3.21 -11.16 -10.10
N SER A 280 2.87 -10.83 -11.34
CA SER A 280 2.88 -11.77 -12.48
C SER A 280 4.29 -12.25 -12.84
N LYS A 281 5.32 -11.49 -12.47
CA LYS A 281 6.75 -11.84 -12.63
C LYS A 281 7.35 -12.50 -11.38
N GLY A 282 6.52 -12.86 -10.41
CA GLY A 282 6.89 -13.72 -9.29
C GLY A 282 7.17 -13.00 -7.97
N ALA A 283 7.02 -11.67 -7.89
CA ALA A 283 7.06 -11.01 -6.60
C ALA A 283 5.93 -11.54 -5.71
N LYS A 284 6.24 -11.91 -4.47
CA LYS A 284 5.21 -12.48 -3.57
C LYS A 284 4.19 -11.45 -3.11
N SER A 285 4.61 -10.19 -2.97
CA SER A 285 3.75 -9.10 -2.53
C SER A 285 4.23 -7.73 -3.02
N VAL A 286 3.29 -6.80 -3.12
CA VAL A 286 3.54 -5.42 -3.53
C VAL A 286 2.82 -4.46 -2.58
N ILE A 287 3.51 -3.43 -2.10
CA ILE A 287 2.90 -2.25 -1.50
C ILE A 287 2.92 -1.14 -2.55
N ALA A 288 1.76 -0.55 -2.82
CA ALA A 288 1.62 0.48 -3.84
C ALA A 288 0.56 1.50 -3.46
N SER A 289 0.71 2.73 -3.96
CA SER A 289 -0.22 3.80 -3.68
C SER A 289 -1.40 3.77 -4.65
N LEU A 290 -2.60 4.01 -4.12
CA LEU A 290 -3.78 4.11 -4.97
C LEU A 290 -3.86 5.49 -5.64
N TRP A 291 -3.45 6.58 -4.98
CA TRP A 291 -3.47 7.95 -5.51
C TRP A 291 -2.08 8.62 -5.45
N SER A 292 -2.02 9.87 -5.91
CA SER A 292 -0.83 10.72 -5.80
C SER A 292 -0.57 11.10 -4.35
N VAL A 293 0.64 10.82 -3.85
CA VAL A 293 0.98 10.94 -2.44
C VAL A 293 1.80 12.20 -2.14
N ASP A 294 1.73 12.65 -0.89
CA ASP A 294 2.64 13.68 -0.37
C ASP A 294 4.04 13.08 -0.13
N ASP A 295 5.07 13.82 -0.52
CA ASP A 295 6.46 13.36 -0.46
C ASP A 295 6.93 13.15 0.99
N ALA A 296 6.66 14.12 1.87
CA ALA A 296 7.10 14.08 3.25
C ALA A 296 6.35 13.04 4.09
N SER A 297 5.02 12.96 3.96
CA SER A 297 4.24 11.95 4.69
C SER A 297 4.59 10.53 4.24
N THR A 298 4.90 10.34 2.96
CA THR A 298 5.31 9.04 2.41
C THR A 298 6.63 8.58 3.00
N ALA A 299 7.64 9.44 3.06
CA ALA A 299 8.93 9.11 3.68
C ALA A 299 8.78 8.68 5.15
N ILE A 300 7.90 9.36 5.90
CA ILE A 300 7.59 9.00 7.30
C ILE A 300 6.89 7.63 7.36
N LEU A 301 5.89 7.40 6.50
CA LEU A 301 5.17 6.12 6.44
C LEU A 301 6.12 4.97 6.11
N MET A 302 7.03 5.14 5.15
CA MET A 302 8.01 4.11 4.77
C MET A 302 9.01 3.85 5.87
N GLN A 303 9.48 4.88 6.57
CA GLN A 303 10.35 4.70 7.75
C GLN A 303 9.66 3.84 8.82
N HIS A 304 8.40 4.12 9.15
CA HIS A 304 7.64 3.32 10.12
C HIS A 304 7.40 1.89 9.63
N LEU A 305 7.11 1.70 8.34
CA LEU A 305 6.94 0.39 7.71
C LEU A 305 8.19 -0.47 7.89
N TYR A 306 9.35 0.02 7.46
CA TYR A 306 10.60 -0.74 7.55
C TYR A 306 11.07 -0.98 8.99
N ARG A 307 10.81 -0.03 9.90
CA ARG A 307 11.06 -0.25 11.33
C ARG A 307 10.25 -1.44 11.85
N HIS A 308 8.94 -1.48 11.59
CA HIS A 308 8.11 -2.59 12.08
C HIS A 308 8.42 -3.92 11.39
N LEU A 309 8.80 -3.91 10.10
CA LEU A 309 9.33 -5.11 9.44
C LEU A 309 10.61 -5.61 10.15
N SER A 310 11.49 -4.71 10.57
CA SER A 310 12.73 -5.06 11.29
C SER A 310 12.49 -5.65 12.68
N GLU A 311 11.35 -5.30 13.30
CA GLU A 311 10.89 -5.84 14.58
C GLU A 311 10.19 -7.20 14.43
N GLY A 312 10.19 -7.78 13.23
CA GLY A 312 9.58 -9.08 12.95
C GLY A 312 8.05 -9.04 12.80
N LYS A 313 7.46 -7.87 12.60
CA LYS A 313 6.02 -7.75 12.26
C LYS A 313 5.78 -8.28 10.84
N SER A 314 4.61 -8.87 10.62
CA SER A 314 4.22 -9.25 9.25
C SER A 314 4.02 -8.00 8.39
N LYS A 315 4.11 -8.11 7.07
CA LYS A 315 3.93 -6.96 6.15
C LYS A 315 2.64 -6.18 6.43
N THR A 316 1.55 -6.90 6.65
CA THR A 316 0.23 -6.35 6.95
C THR A 316 0.22 -5.57 8.27
N GLU A 317 0.87 -6.09 9.30
CA GLU A 317 0.97 -5.44 10.62
C GLU A 317 1.90 -4.22 10.54
N ALA A 318 3.02 -4.33 9.82
CA ALA A 318 3.96 -3.24 9.65
C ALA A 318 3.34 -2.06 8.89
N LEU A 319 2.59 -2.34 7.82
CA LEU A 319 1.85 -1.31 7.10
C LEU A 319 0.77 -0.69 7.99
N GLN A 320 -0.04 -1.50 8.68
CA GLN A 320 -1.05 -1.00 9.61
C GLN A 320 -0.44 -0.05 10.64
N LEU A 321 0.64 -0.46 11.31
CA LEU A 321 1.31 0.35 12.33
C LEU A 321 1.88 1.66 11.76
N ALA A 322 2.41 1.62 10.54
CA ALA A 322 2.85 2.83 9.84
C ALA A 322 1.69 3.80 9.54
N GLN A 323 0.55 3.28 9.10
CA GLN A 323 -0.65 4.09 8.86
C GLN A 323 -1.20 4.68 10.17
N LEU A 324 -1.19 3.89 11.25
CA LEU A 324 -1.59 4.34 12.58
C LEU A 324 -0.62 5.38 13.16
N ALA A 325 0.67 5.30 12.84
CA ALA A 325 1.61 6.33 13.24
C ALA A 325 1.17 7.69 12.70
N LEU A 326 0.89 7.81 11.39
CA LEU A 326 0.43 9.04 10.76
C LEU A 326 -0.95 9.49 11.27
N LEU A 327 -1.91 8.56 11.37
CA LEU A 327 -3.27 8.83 11.87
C LEU A 327 -3.26 9.44 13.28
N ASN A 328 -2.28 9.10 14.11
CA ASN A 328 -2.17 9.55 15.49
C ASN A 328 -1.17 10.71 15.69
N ILE A 329 -0.58 11.28 14.62
CA ILE A 329 0.25 12.49 14.72
C ILE A 329 -0.65 13.63 15.17
N LYS A 330 -0.52 14.03 16.45
CA LYS A 330 -1.31 15.12 17.00
C LYS A 330 -0.83 16.46 16.46
N ASP A 331 -1.77 17.26 15.99
CA ASP A 331 -1.57 18.66 15.62
C ASP A 331 -0.99 19.48 16.76
N THR A 332 0.34 19.63 16.78
CA THR A 332 1.00 20.56 17.68
C THR A 332 2.19 21.20 16.97
N PRO A 333 2.37 22.53 17.05
CA PRO A 333 3.57 23.23 16.57
C PRO A 333 4.88 22.67 17.18
N SER A 334 4.77 22.04 18.34
CA SER A 334 5.83 21.27 19.01
C SER A 334 6.22 19.98 18.29
N GLN A 335 5.41 19.41 17.40
CA GLN A 335 5.74 18.16 16.71
C GLN A 335 6.57 18.34 15.44
N THR A 336 6.71 19.55 14.89
CA THR A 336 7.87 19.87 14.03
C THR A 336 9.19 19.67 14.79
N GLN A 337 9.17 19.74 16.14
CA GLN A 337 10.27 19.32 17.01
C GLN A 337 10.18 17.85 17.45
N ALA A 338 9.01 17.19 17.35
CA ALA A 338 8.85 15.76 17.67
C ALA A 338 9.14 14.81 16.50
N ILE A 339 8.94 15.25 15.25
CA ILE A 339 9.53 14.61 14.06
C ILE A 339 11.05 14.69 14.17
N LYS A 340 11.59 15.77 14.76
CA LYS A 340 13.00 15.82 15.20
C LYS A 340 13.31 14.97 16.44
N SER A 341 12.32 14.35 17.11
CA SER A 341 12.49 13.53 18.32
C SER A 341 12.04 12.07 18.18
N LEU A 342 11.57 11.65 17.01
CA LEU A 342 11.52 10.22 16.65
C LEU A 342 12.92 9.64 16.85
N PRO A 343 13.07 8.33 17.18
CA PRO A 343 14.38 7.71 17.35
C PRO A 343 15.26 8.05 16.16
N ARG A 344 16.20 8.97 16.37
CA ARG A 344 17.07 9.50 15.32
C ARG A 344 17.98 8.34 14.92
N PHE A 345 17.77 7.78 13.74
CA PHE A 345 18.75 6.89 13.15
C PHE A 345 20.06 7.69 12.98
N LYS A 346 21.16 7.12 13.47
CA LYS A 346 22.52 7.63 13.20
C LYS A 346 22.67 7.78 11.68
N GLY A 347 22.86 9.01 11.19
CA GLY A 347 23.02 9.30 9.76
C GLY A 347 22.07 10.34 9.16
N LEU A 348 21.05 10.77 9.91
CA LEU A 348 20.18 11.90 9.54
C LEU A 348 20.59 13.22 10.24
N GLU A 349 21.80 13.27 10.82
CA GLU A 349 22.30 14.44 11.55
C GLU A 349 22.43 15.70 10.66
N ASP A 350 22.60 15.54 9.34
CA ASP A 350 22.99 16.63 8.43
C ASP A 350 21.96 17.01 7.34
N THR A 351 20.85 16.30 7.19
CA THR A 351 19.86 16.65 6.16
C THR A 351 18.71 17.45 6.75
N GLU A 352 18.87 18.77 6.72
CA GLU A 352 17.78 19.73 6.89
C GLU A 352 16.63 19.36 5.93
N LEU A 353 15.55 18.78 6.46
CA LEU A 353 14.22 18.80 5.83
C LEU A 353 13.81 20.28 5.75
N LYS A 354 14.34 21.00 4.76
CA LYS A 354 13.93 22.36 4.43
C LYS A 354 12.50 22.28 3.94
N THR A 355 11.61 22.67 4.85
CA THR A 355 10.19 22.89 4.67
C THR A 355 9.92 23.53 3.31
N THR A 356 9.36 22.75 2.39
CA THR A 356 8.75 23.28 1.18
C THR A 356 7.59 24.18 1.59
N LYS A 357 7.45 25.32 0.90
CA LYS A 357 6.47 26.40 1.18
C LYS A 357 5.02 25.99 0.84
N HIS A 358 4.55 24.84 1.32
CA HIS A 358 3.13 24.59 1.45
C HIS A 358 2.70 25.05 2.84
N PRO A 359 1.56 25.76 2.99
CA PRO A 359 0.97 25.96 4.31
C PRO A 359 0.86 24.57 4.92
N ILE A 360 1.54 24.35 6.04
CA ILE A 360 1.47 23.11 6.80
C ILE A 360 0.00 22.93 7.13
N ALA A 361 -0.70 22.10 6.36
CA ALA A 361 -2.03 21.65 6.71
C ALA A 361 -1.92 20.97 8.08
N PRO A 362 -2.92 21.13 8.96
CA PRO A 362 -2.88 20.55 10.29
C PRO A 362 -2.83 19.02 10.15
N GLY A 363 -1.67 18.42 10.45
CA GLY A 363 -1.52 17.02 10.82
C GLY A 363 -1.64 16.02 9.67
N TYR A 364 -0.83 14.97 9.70
CA TYR A 364 -0.98 13.84 8.78
C TYR A 364 -2.15 12.90 9.16
N THR A 365 -3.10 13.40 9.95
CA THR A 365 -4.28 12.67 10.45
C THR A 365 -5.34 12.47 9.37
N HIS A 366 -5.37 13.35 8.37
CA HIS A 366 -6.30 13.23 7.24
C HIS A 366 -5.98 11.95 6.43
N PRO A 367 -7.00 11.13 6.07
CA PRO A 367 -6.80 9.87 5.33
C PRO A 367 -6.00 9.97 4.03
N TYR A 368 -5.99 11.14 3.39
CA TYR A 368 -5.12 11.44 2.25
C TYR A 368 -3.66 11.02 2.48
N TYR A 369 -3.13 11.21 3.69
CA TYR A 369 -1.71 11.00 4.00
C TYR A 369 -1.36 9.56 4.38
N TRP A 370 -2.26 8.84 5.07
CA TRP A 370 -1.96 7.51 5.62
C TRP A 370 -2.66 6.36 4.88
N ALA A 371 -3.75 6.62 4.16
CA ALA A 371 -4.49 5.58 3.46
C ALA A 371 -4.09 5.24 2.00
N PRO A 372 -3.14 5.92 1.31
CA PRO A 372 -2.92 5.65 -0.11
C PRO A 372 -2.33 4.27 -0.35
N PHE A 373 -1.50 3.77 0.56
CA PHE A 373 -0.77 2.52 0.37
C PHE A 373 -1.59 1.31 0.79
N ILE A 374 -1.69 0.33 -0.12
CA ILE A 374 -2.27 -0.99 0.16
C ILE A 374 -1.23 -2.07 -0.06
N LEU A 375 -1.34 -3.16 0.69
CA LEU A 375 -0.56 -4.38 0.50
C LEU A 375 -1.35 -5.37 -0.37
N ILE A 376 -0.73 -5.84 -1.46
CA ILE A 376 -1.32 -6.76 -2.42
C ILE A 376 -0.48 -8.05 -2.46
N GLY A 377 -1.11 -9.21 -2.26
CA GLY A 377 -0.46 -10.53 -2.34
C GLY A 377 -0.17 -11.17 -0.98
N ASN A 378 0.97 -11.85 -0.86
CA ASN A 378 1.36 -12.57 0.35
C ASN A 378 1.60 -11.61 1.53
N SER A 379 0.75 -11.72 2.56
CA SER A 379 0.65 -10.75 3.65
C SER A 379 1.59 -11.02 4.84
N ARG A 380 2.29 -12.17 4.79
CA ARG A 380 3.29 -12.58 5.78
C ARG A 380 4.57 -11.79 5.65
#